data_AF-A0A937MPT6-F1
#
_entry.id   AF-A0A937MPT6-F1
#
_cell.length_a   1.000
_cell.length_b   1.000
_cell.length_c   1.000
_cell.angle_alpha   90.00
_cell.angle_beta   90.00
_cell.angle_gamma   90.00
#
_symmetry.space_group_name_H-M   'P 1'
#
loop_
_entity.id
_entity.type
_entity.pdbx_description
1 polymer ?
#
loop_
_entity_poly.entity_id
_entity_poly.type
_entity_poly.pdbx_seq_one_letter_code
_entity_poly.pdbx_strand_id
1 'polypeptide(L)'
;TLGEGLQSFCIPGSVADDRKVGIGHGNLAAMLLREETTCFAFCAGHESFAAAEGAIGLARSANRARKKPLQVILNGLGKDAAQIISRINGFTHVETAFDYATGEVRVVKQKAYSDGEKANVRCYGADDVREGVAIMHSEDVDVAITGNSTNPTRFQHPVMATYKKECILKGKKFFSVASGGGTGRTLHPDNMAAGPASYGMTDTMGRMHSDAQFAGSSSVPAHVEMMGLIGMGNNPMVGASVTVAVAVEEAMK
;
A
#
# COMPACT_ATOMS: atom_id res chain seq x y z
N THR A 1 13.27 -2.13 -19.45
CA THR A 1 13.00 -1.35 -18.22
C THR A 1 13.33 -2.18 -16.99
N LEU A 2 13.42 -1.58 -15.78
CA LEU A 2 13.62 -2.36 -14.53
C LEU A 2 12.58 -3.48 -14.39
N GLY A 3 11.31 -3.19 -14.71
CA GLY A 3 10.23 -4.17 -14.65
C GLY A 3 10.43 -5.37 -15.57
N GLU A 4 10.86 -5.14 -16.83
CA GLU A 4 11.16 -6.23 -17.76
C GLU A 4 12.35 -7.09 -17.28
N GLY A 5 13.37 -6.45 -16.71
CA GLY A 5 14.49 -7.13 -16.08
C GLY A 5 14.01 -8.04 -14.95
N LEU A 6 13.22 -7.50 -14.01
CA LEU A 6 12.61 -8.30 -12.92
C LEU A 6 11.70 -9.41 -13.47
N GLN A 7 10.93 -9.14 -14.52
CA GLN A 7 10.02 -10.12 -15.11
C GLN A 7 10.77 -11.30 -15.75
N SER A 8 11.96 -11.06 -16.30
CA SER A 8 12.77 -12.12 -16.91
C SER A 8 13.25 -13.20 -15.92
N PHE A 9 13.26 -12.87 -14.62
CA PHE A 9 13.57 -13.82 -13.54
C PHE A 9 12.35 -14.62 -13.07
N CYS A 10 11.13 -14.27 -13.50
CA CYS A 10 9.95 -15.06 -13.16
C CYS A 10 10.00 -16.42 -13.88
N ILE A 11 9.82 -17.52 -13.14
CA ILE A 11 9.80 -18.87 -13.71
C ILE A 11 8.61 -18.99 -14.67
N PRO A 12 8.80 -19.44 -15.93
CA PRO A 12 7.70 -19.61 -16.88
C PRO A 12 6.56 -20.48 -16.32
N GLY A 13 5.33 -20.01 -16.43
CA GLY A 13 4.14 -20.71 -15.92
C GLY A 13 3.93 -20.64 -14.40
N SER A 14 4.80 -19.93 -13.67
CA SER A 14 4.57 -19.62 -12.26
C SER A 14 3.49 -18.55 -12.08
N VAL A 15 2.99 -18.43 -10.85
CA VAL A 15 2.06 -17.35 -10.47
C VAL A 15 2.69 -15.96 -10.69
N ALA A 16 4.01 -15.84 -10.50
CA ALA A 16 4.72 -14.58 -10.72
C ALA A 16 4.82 -14.20 -12.21
N ASP A 17 4.99 -15.20 -13.09
CA ASP A 17 4.98 -15.00 -14.53
C ASP A 17 3.57 -14.65 -15.05
N ASP A 18 2.55 -15.40 -14.64
CA ASP A 18 1.16 -15.17 -15.03
C ASP A 18 0.68 -13.76 -14.64
N ARG A 19 0.92 -13.36 -13.38
CA ARG A 19 0.51 -12.05 -12.85
C ARG A 19 1.42 -10.90 -13.26
N LYS A 20 2.48 -11.15 -14.03
CA LYS A 20 3.47 -10.15 -14.44
C LYS A 20 4.04 -9.36 -13.25
N VAL A 21 4.43 -10.07 -12.19
CA VAL A 21 4.88 -9.48 -10.91
C VAL A 21 6.10 -8.57 -11.08
N GLY A 22 7.06 -8.93 -11.95
CA GLY A 22 8.23 -8.09 -12.23
C GLY A 22 7.84 -6.77 -12.90
N ILE A 23 6.93 -6.82 -13.87
CA ILE A 23 6.38 -5.61 -14.51
C ILE A 23 5.65 -4.73 -13.48
N GLY A 24 4.85 -5.35 -12.60
CA GLY A 24 4.15 -4.64 -11.52
C GLY A 24 5.09 -3.88 -10.58
N HIS A 25 6.20 -4.50 -10.16
CA HIS A 25 7.22 -3.85 -9.33
C HIS A 25 7.92 -2.71 -10.07
N GLY A 26 8.25 -2.90 -11.34
CA GLY A 26 8.84 -1.85 -12.18
C GLY A 26 7.91 -0.65 -12.36
N ASN A 27 6.62 -0.89 -12.57
CA ASN A 27 5.60 0.15 -12.69
C ASN A 27 5.43 0.94 -11.39
N LEU A 28 5.35 0.25 -10.25
CA LEU A 28 5.28 0.89 -8.94
C LEU A 28 6.51 1.78 -8.70
N ALA A 29 7.71 1.25 -8.92
CA ALA A 29 8.94 2.03 -8.76
C ALA A 29 8.97 3.26 -9.67
N ALA A 30 8.56 3.11 -10.93
CA ALA A 30 8.48 4.22 -11.87
C ALA A 30 7.47 5.29 -11.44
N MET A 31 6.29 4.89 -10.94
CA MET A 31 5.30 5.87 -10.46
C MET A 31 5.78 6.63 -9.23
N LEU A 32 6.44 5.97 -8.28
CA LEU A 32 6.98 6.65 -7.11
C LEU A 32 8.08 7.67 -7.45
N LEU A 33 8.72 7.57 -8.62
CA LEU A 33 9.72 8.53 -9.10
C LEU A 33 9.14 9.68 -9.92
N ARG A 34 7.93 9.52 -10.48
CA ARG A 34 7.29 10.52 -11.34
C ARG A 34 6.80 11.72 -10.54
N GLU A 35 7.12 12.93 -10.99
CA GLU A 35 6.71 14.18 -10.33
C GLU A 35 5.19 14.36 -10.32
N GLU A 36 4.48 13.74 -11.27
CA GLU A 36 3.01 13.76 -11.31
C GLU A 36 2.37 12.94 -10.19
N THR A 37 3.10 11.97 -9.62
CA THR A 37 2.66 11.26 -8.42
C THR A 37 3.01 12.10 -7.21
N THR A 38 2.00 12.63 -6.54
CA THR A 38 2.16 13.56 -5.41
C THR A 38 1.85 12.90 -4.07
N CYS A 39 0.91 11.95 -4.05
CA CYS A 39 0.45 11.31 -2.83
C CYS A 39 0.50 9.77 -2.93
N PHE A 40 1.15 9.16 -1.93
CA PHE A 40 1.29 7.72 -1.76
C PHE A 40 0.58 7.26 -0.49
N ALA A 41 -0.36 6.33 -0.62
CA ALA A 41 -1.08 5.76 0.51
C ALA A 41 -0.64 4.34 0.84
N PHE A 42 -0.46 4.05 2.13
CA PHE A 42 -0.41 2.69 2.62
C PHE A 42 -1.69 2.39 3.39
N CYS A 43 -2.53 1.52 2.84
CA CYS A 43 -3.78 1.12 3.47
C CYS A 43 -3.57 -0.19 4.24
N ALA A 44 -3.42 -0.12 5.57
CA ALA A 44 -3.04 -1.27 6.40
C ALA A 44 -3.76 -1.29 7.74
N GLY A 45 -3.80 -2.47 8.37
CA GLY A 45 -4.39 -2.66 9.69
C GLY A 45 -3.47 -2.27 10.83
N HIS A 46 -4.04 -2.21 12.03
CA HIS A 46 -3.40 -1.83 13.28
C HIS A 46 -2.21 -2.67 13.70
N GLU A 47 -2.11 -3.88 13.17
CA GLU A 47 -1.04 -4.83 13.50
C GLU A 47 0.28 -4.46 12.80
N SER A 48 0.24 -3.54 11.83
CA SER A 48 1.31 -3.37 10.87
C SER A 48 2.29 -2.24 11.22
N PHE A 49 2.91 -2.31 12.41
CA PHE A 49 4.05 -1.43 12.74
C PHE A 49 5.16 -1.50 11.67
N ALA A 50 5.40 -2.68 11.11
CA ALA A 50 6.34 -2.88 10.00
C ALA A 50 5.92 -2.20 8.69
N ALA A 51 4.62 -1.98 8.46
CA ALA A 51 4.15 -1.28 7.27
C ALA A 51 4.46 0.22 7.33
N ALA A 52 4.31 0.82 8.52
CA ALA A 52 4.66 2.21 8.76
C ALA A 52 6.14 2.47 8.46
N GLU A 53 7.05 1.67 9.01
CA GLU A 53 8.50 1.81 8.74
C GLU A 53 8.85 1.52 7.27
N GLY A 54 8.19 0.54 6.65
CA GLY A 54 8.34 0.28 5.21
C GLY A 54 7.93 1.46 4.34
N ALA A 55 6.79 2.10 4.63
CA ALA A 55 6.31 3.28 3.90
C ALA A 55 7.27 4.48 4.04
N ILE A 56 7.84 4.72 5.23
CA ILE A 56 8.88 5.75 5.43
C ILE A 56 10.10 5.45 4.57
N GLY A 57 10.62 4.22 4.64
CA GLY A 57 11.83 3.84 3.92
C GLY A 57 11.67 3.99 2.41
N LEU A 58 10.51 3.64 1.88
CA LEU A 58 10.16 3.82 0.47
C LEU A 58 10.10 5.29 0.08
N ALA A 59 9.36 6.10 0.82
CA ALA A 59 9.22 7.51 0.52
C ALA A 59 10.55 8.25 0.64
N ARG A 60 11.34 7.99 1.69
CA ARG A 60 12.67 8.56 1.86
C ARG A 60 13.58 8.21 0.69
N SER A 61 13.57 6.96 0.25
CA SER A 61 14.37 6.52 -0.89
C SER A 61 13.95 7.23 -2.17
N ALA A 62 12.65 7.23 -2.49
CA ALA A 62 12.11 7.89 -3.67
C ALA A 62 12.39 9.40 -3.67
N ASN A 63 12.25 10.07 -2.52
CA ASN A 63 12.43 11.51 -2.38
C ASN A 63 13.87 11.99 -2.67
N ARG A 64 14.88 11.12 -2.61
CA ARG A 64 16.26 11.48 -3.02
C ARG A 64 16.36 11.79 -4.52
N ALA A 65 15.57 11.08 -5.33
CA ALA A 65 15.55 11.27 -6.78
C ALA A 65 14.56 12.36 -7.24
N ARG A 66 13.68 12.85 -6.36
CA ARG A 66 12.58 13.76 -6.70
C ARG A 66 12.89 15.22 -6.37
N LYS A 67 12.21 16.14 -7.06
CA LYS A 67 12.21 17.58 -6.74
C LYS A 67 11.21 17.89 -5.64
N LYS A 68 10.01 17.30 -5.70
CA LYS A 68 8.98 17.43 -4.66
C LYS A 68 8.85 16.13 -3.87
N PRO A 69 8.99 16.17 -2.54
CA PRO A 69 8.77 14.99 -1.70
C PRO A 69 7.35 14.45 -1.88
N LEU A 70 7.22 13.12 -1.91
CA LEU A 70 5.93 12.43 -1.85
C LEU A 70 5.26 12.70 -0.51
N GLN A 71 3.98 13.09 -0.55
CA GLN A 71 3.12 13.03 0.63
C GLN A 71 2.79 11.57 0.89
N VAL A 72 3.12 11.08 2.09
CA VAL A 72 2.78 9.71 2.51
C VAL A 72 1.62 9.75 3.46
N ILE A 73 0.63 8.89 3.23
CA ILE A 73 -0.48 8.72 4.16
C ILE A 73 -0.62 7.26 4.60
N LEU A 74 -1.02 7.06 5.85
CA LEU A 74 -1.47 5.78 6.38
C LEU A 74 -2.99 5.84 6.57
N ASN A 75 -3.69 4.83 6.07
CA ASN A 75 -5.14 4.68 6.20
C ASN A 75 -5.47 3.22 6.56
N GLY A 76 -6.68 2.93 7.02
CA GLY A 76 -7.10 1.59 7.44
C GLY A 76 -6.82 1.25 8.90
N LEU A 77 -6.44 2.25 9.67
CA LEU A 77 -6.40 2.19 11.13
C LEU A 77 -7.74 2.76 11.62
N GLY A 78 -8.49 2.06 12.47
CA GLY A 78 -9.39 2.67 13.46
C GLY A 78 -8.72 3.76 14.30
N LYS A 79 -9.53 4.72 14.74
CA LYS A 79 -9.10 6.06 15.23
C LYS A 79 -8.13 6.03 16.41
N ASP A 80 -8.40 5.23 17.43
CA ASP A 80 -7.53 5.16 18.61
C ASP A 80 -6.12 4.66 18.27
N ALA A 81 -6.05 3.63 17.45
CA ALA A 81 -4.77 3.05 17.09
C ALA A 81 -4.03 3.88 16.04
N ALA A 82 -4.71 4.69 15.21
CA ALA A 82 -4.06 5.72 14.41
C ALA A 82 -3.30 6.72 15.30
N GLN A 83 -3.91 7.19 16.38
CA GLN A 83 -3.25 8.09 17.34
C GLN A 83 -2.05 7.42 18.02
N ILE A 84 -2.20 6.18 18.49
CA ILE A 84 -1.12 5.43 19.16
C ILE A 84 0.05 5.19 18.21
N ILE A 85 -0.21 4.69 17.00
CA ILE A 85 0.82 4.44 15.98
C ILE A 85 1.53 5.73 15.60
N SER A 86 0.79 6.83 15.47
CA SER A 86 1.37 8.14 15.19
C SER A 86 2.32 8.59 16.30
N ARG A 87 1.90 8.43 17.56
CA ARG A 87 2.70 8.80 18.72
C ARG A 87 3.98 7.97 18.84
N ILE A 88 3.89 6.65 18.65
CA ILE A 88 5.05 5.76 18.78
C ILE A 88 6.06 5.98 17.65
N ASN A 89 5.58 6.19 16.42
CA ASN A 89 6.45 6.37 15.27
C ASN A 89 6.87 7.83 15.02
N GLY A 90 6.26 8.80 15.71
CA GLY A 90 6.52 10.22 15.49
C GLY A 90 5.83 10.80 14.25
N PHE A 91 4.75 10.18 13.77
CA PHE A 91 3.99 10.69 12.62
C PHE A 91 3.08 11.85 12.99
N THR A 92 2.48 12.46 11.98
CA THR A 92 1.38 13.40 12.17
C THR A 92 0.07 12.62 12.22
N HIS A 93 -0.58 12.62 13.38
CA HIS A 93 -1.95 12.13 13.52
C HIS A 93 -2.91 13.15 12.92
N VAL A 94 -3.75 12.71 11.98
CA VAL A 94 -4.81 13.52 11.41
C VAL A 94 -6.15 12.89 11.79
N GLU A 95 -6.81 13.54 12.74
CA GLU A 95 -8.11 13.13 13.26
C GLU A 95 -9.21 13.68 12.35
N THR A 96 -10.10 12.79 11.91
CA THR A 96 -11.20 13.14 11.01
C THR A 96 -12.56 12.90 11.64
N ALA A 97 -13.52 13.73 11.24
CA ALA A 97 -14.93 13.50 11.45
C ALA A 97 -15.61 13.30 10.09
N PHE A 98 -16.38 12.23 9.98
CA PHE A 98 -17.12 11.88 8.78
C PHE A 98 -18.61 12.21 8.94
N ASP A 99 -19.15 12.96 7.99
CA ASP A 99 -20.58 13.23 7.90
C ASP A 99 -21.25 12.12 7.07
N TYR A 100 -22.04 11.27 7.74
CA TYR A 100 -22.71 10.15 7.09
C TYR A 100 -23.82 10.55 6.12
N ALA A 101 -24.39 11.76 6.27
CA ALA A 101 -25.45 12.27 5.42
C ALA A 101 -24.89 12.81 4.11
N THR A 102 -23.78 13.55 4.15
CA THR A 102 -23.16 14.14 2.95
C THR A 102 -22.07 13.25 2.33
N GLY A 103 -21.45 12.38 3.14
CA GLY A 103 -20.28 11.60 2.74
C GLY A 103 -18.97 12.41 2.77
N GLU A 104 -18.95 13.56 3.42
CA GLU A 104 -17.77 14.42 3.51
C GLU A 104 -16.93 14.10 4.74
N VAL A 105 -15.60 14.15 4.57
CA VAL A 105 -14.64 14.04 5.67
C VAL A 105 -14.02 15.40 5.96
N ARG A 106 -13.96 15.76 7.24
CA ARG A 106 -13.28 16.98 7.71
C ARG A 106 -12.19 16.65 8.71
N VAL A 107 -11.06 17.33 8.61
CA VAL A 107 -9.99 17.27 9.62
C VAL A 107 -10.43 18.07 10.83
N VAL A 108 -10.55 17.42 11.99
CA VAL A 108 -10.91 18.07 13.26
C VAL A 108 -9.67 18.43 14.08
N LYS A 109 -8.58 17.68 13.92
CA LYS A 109 -7.34 17.91 14.64
C LYS A 109 -6.16 17.32 13.88
N GLN A 110 -5.06 18.06 13.88
CA GLN A 110 -3.79 17.59 13.33
C GLN A 110 -2.69 17.78 14.38
N LYS A 111 -1.94 16.72 14.68
CA LYS A 111 -0.85 16.76 15.66
C LYS A 111 0.36 15.97 15.18
N ALA A 112 1.46 16.67 14.94
CA ALA A 112 2.77 16.07 14.76
C ALA A 112 3.32 15.57 16.10
N TYR A 113 3.89 14.36 16.12
CA TYR A 113 4.54 13.78 17.29
C TYR A 113 6.08 13.75 17.18
N SER A 114 6.64 14.28 16.09
CA SER A 114 8.07 14.54 15.92
C SER A 114 8.29 15.79 15.05
N ASP A 115 9.55 16.23 14.94
CA ASP A 115 9.94 17.40 14.12
C ASP A 115 10.73 17.01 12.86
N GLY A 116 10.90 15.71 12.59
CA GLY A 116 11.73 15.18 11.49
C GLY A 116 10.92 14.66 10.28
N GLU A 117 11.59 13.95 9.37
CA GLU A 117 10.96 13.36 8.17
C GLU A 117 9.73 12.49 8.50
N LYS A 118 9.71 11.86 9.68
CA LYS A 118 8.58 11.04 10.15
C LYS A 118 7.31 11.89 10.33
N ALA A 119 7.43 13.15 10.72
CA ALA A 119 6.28 14.06 10.87
C ALA A 119 5.55 14.33 9.53
N ASN A 120 6.23 14.14 8.39
CA ASN A 120 5.63 14.31 7.08
C ASN A 120 4.65 13.18 6.71
N VAL A 121 4.70 12.05 7.41
CA VAL A 121 3.72 10.97 7.23
C VAL A 121 2.45 11.34 7.97
N ARG A 122 1.32 11.41 7.25
CA ARG A 122 0.00 11.64 7.83
C ARG A 122 -0.67 10.31 8.12
N CYS A 123 -1.13 10.13 9.34
CA CYS A 123 -1.71 8.88 9.79
C CYS A 123 -3.17 9.12 10.16
N TYR A 124 -4.06 8.46 9.40
CA TYR A 124 -5.50 8.62 9.51
C TYR A 124 -6.15 7.45 10.23
N GLY A 125 -7.17 7.82 11.02
CA GLY A 125 -8.13 6.92 11.64
C GLY A 125 -9.43 6.87 10.84
N ALA A 126 -10.01 5.69 10.59
CA ALA A 126 -11.30 5.53 9.93
C ALA A 126 -12.13 4.44 10.63
N ASP A 127 -13.40 4.73 10.89
CA ASP A 127 -14.32 3.80 11.54
C ASP A 127 -14.98 2.84 10.51
N ASP A 128 -15.13 3.28 9.26
CA ASP A 128 -15.73 2.50 8.18
C ASP A 128 -15.17 2.82 6.78
N VAL A 129 -15.57 2.00 5.81
CA VAL A 129 -15.09 2.06 4.42
C VAL A 129 -15.37 3.42 3.76
N ARG A 130 -16.53 4.04 4.00
CA ARG A 130 -16.91 5.33 3.41
C ARG A 130 -15.99 6.44 3.89
N GLU A 131 -15.71 6.49 5.21
CA GLU A 131 -14.73 7.42 5.77
C GLU A 131 -13.33 7.15 5.18
N GLY A 132 -12.94 5.87 5.09
CA GLY A 132 -11.69 5.46 4.47
C GLY A 132 -11.54 5.94 3.03
N VAL A 133 -12.59 5.84 2.21
CA VAL A 133 -12.62 6.32 0.81
C VAL A 133 -12.58 7.84 0.76
N ALA A 134 -13.33 8.52 1.62
CA ALA A 134 -13.33 9.98 1.69
C ALA A 134 -11.95 10.53 2.05
N ILE A 135 -11.21 9.87 2.95
CA ILE A 135 -9.81 10.22 3.26
C ILE A 135 -8.93 10.13 2.01
N MET A 136 -9.08 9.06 1.21
CA MET A 136 -8.31 8.89 -0.04
C MET A 136 -8.61 10.00 -1.06
N HIS A 137 -9.86 10.48 -1.14
CA HIS A 137 -10.19 11.65 -1.97
C HIS A 137 -9.63 12.95 -1.38
N SER A 138 -9.69 13.12 -0.06
CA SER A 138 -9.22 14.35 0.61
C SER A 138 -7.71 14.59 0.43
N GLU A 139 -6.94 13.51 0.33
CA GLU A 139 -5.49 13.54 0.12
C GLU A 139 -5.09 13.37 -1.34
N ASP A 140 -6.07 13.30 -2.25
CA ASP A 140 -5.88 13.14 -3.69
C ASP A 140 -4.89 12.01 -4.06
N VAL A 141 -5.04 10.83 -3.44
CA VAL A 141 -4.07 9.72 -3.58
C VAL A 141 -3.86 9.26 -5.02
N ASP A 142 -2.60 9.14 -5.45
CA ASP A 142 -2.22 8.72 -6.80
C ASP A 142 -1.82 7.24 -6.87
N VAL A 143 -1.13 6.77 -5.84
CA VAL A 143 -0.62 5.39 -5.74
C VAL A 143 -0.93 4.86 -4.36
N ALA A 144 -1.40 3.61 -4.26
CA ALA A 144 -1.60 2.97 -2.97
C ALA A 144 -1.14 1.51 -2.95
N ILE A 145 -0.71 1.06 -1.77
CA ILE A 145 -0.48 -0.35 -1.46
C ILE A 145 -1.47 -0.78 -0.38
N THR A 146 -2.19 -1.88 -0.61
CA THR A 146 -2.93 -2.56 0.47
C THR A 146 -1.99 -3.46 1.23
N GLY A 147 -1.78 -3.18 2.52
CA GLY A 147 -1.04 -4.03 3.44
C GLY A 147 -1.90 -5.14 4.07
N ASN A 148 -1.25 -6.01 4.85
CA ASN A 148 -1.93 -7.02 5.65
C ASN A 148 -2.73 -6.37 6.80
N SER A 149 -3.76 -7.07 7.27
CA SER A 149 -4.63 -6.65 8.38
C SER A 149 -5.38 -7.87 8.91
N THR A 150 -5.96 -7.76 10.11
CA THR A 150 -6.92 -8.74 10.60
C THR A 150 -8.25 -8.79 9.88
N ASN A 151 -8.62 -7.74 9.14
CA ASN A 151 -9.90 -7.71 8.41
C ASN A 151 -9.84 -7.07 7.01
N PRO A 152 -8.89 -7.48 6.13
CA PRO A 152 -8.66 -6.91 4.81
C PRO A 152 -9.88 -6.91 3.90
N THR A 153 -10.77 -7.90 4.07
CA THR A 153 -12.00 -8.05 3.31
C THR A 153 -13.10 -7.09 3.74
N ARG A 154 -13.03 -6.51 4.94
CA ARG A 154 -14.03 -5.57 5.46
C ARG A 154 -13.62 -4.10 5.34
N PHE A 155 -12.33 -3.80 5.17
CA PHE A 155 -11.86 -2.43 5.05
C PHE A 155 -10.94 -2.19 3.86
N GLN A 156 -9.70 -2.70 3.88
CA GLN A 156 -8.65 -2.27 2.95
C GLN A 156 -9.01 -2.52 1.48
N HIS A 157 -9.48 -3.73 1.15
CA HIS A 157 -9.89 -4.05 -0.21
C HIS A 157 -11.16 -3.27 -0.65
N PRO A 158 -12.24 -3.20 0.16
CA PRO A 158 -13.38 -2.34 -0.15
C PRO A 158 -13.02 -0.87 -0.38
N VAL A 159 -12.13 -0.28 0.45
CA VAL A 159 -11.70 1.11 0.29
C VAL A 159 -10.95 1.31 -1.02
N MET A 160 -9.95 0.47 -1.32
CA MET A 160 -9.20 0.62 -2.57
C MET A 160 -10.06 0.37 -3.81
N ALA A 161 -10.94 -0.64 -3.78
CA ALA A 161 -11.82 -0.95 -4.91
C ALA A 161 -12.81 0.18 -5.19
N THR A 162 -13.42 0.73 -4.14
CA THR A 162 -14.35 1.85 -4.25
C THR A 162 -13.62 3.09 -4.76
N TYR A 163 -12.49 3.45 -4.15
CA TYR A 163 -11.69 4.60 -4.55
C TYR A 163 -11.22 4.47 -6.02
N LYS A 164 -10.69 3.31 -6.42
CA LYS A 164 -10.29 3.04 -7.81
C LYS A 164 -11.43 3.24 -8.79
N LYS A 165 -12.62 2.70 -8.49
CA LYS A 165 -13.80 2.85 -9.33
C LYS A 165 -14.19 4.32 -9.47
N GLU A 166 -14.21 5.07 -8.37
CA GLU A 166 -14.55 6.50 -8.38
C GLU A 166 -13.50 7.35 -9.11
N CYS A 167 -12.21 7.04 -8.98
CA CYS A 167 -11.15 7.68 -9.76
C CYS A 167 -11.35 7.45 -11.26
N ILE A 168 -11.62 6.21 -11.68
CA ILE A 168 -11.90 5.89 -13.09
C ILE A 168 -13.09 6.69 -13.60
N LEU A 169 -14.19 6.76 -12.84
CA LEU A 169 -15.37 7.53 -13.22
C LEU A 169 -15.11 9.04 -13.32
N LYS A 170 -14.18 9.56 -12.50
CA LYS A 170 -13.72 10.96 -12.56
C LYS A 170 -12.62 11.19 -13.60
N GLY A 171 -12.19 10.16 -14.35
CA GLY A 171 -11.08 10.25 -15.29
C GLY A 171 -9.70 10.40 -14.63
N LYS A 172 -9.59 10.20 -13.31
CA LYS A 172 -8.33 10.24 -12.57
C LYS A 172 -7.60 8.90 -12.70
N LYS A 173 -6.31 8.96 -13.01
CA LYS A 173 -5.42 7.79 -12.93
C LYS A 173 -5.06 7.55 -11.47
N PHE A 174 -5.38 6.36 -10.97
CA PHE A 174 -4.97 5.87 -9.67
C PHE A 174 -4.33 4.50 -9.86
N PHE A 175 -3.19 4.24 -9.23
CA PHE A 175 -2.50 2.94 -9.31
C PHE A 175 -2.57 2.21 -7.98
N SER A 176 -3.24 1.07 -7.98
CA SER A 176 -3.46 0.28 -6.79
C SER A 176 -2.63 -0.99 -6.84
N VAL A 177 -1.93 -1.26 -5.74
CA VAL A 177 -1.15 -2.47 -5.56
C VAL A 177 -1.77 -3.30 -4.45
N ALA A 178 -2.11 -4.54 -4.78
CA ALA A 178 -2.46 -5.53 -3.77
C ALA A 178 -1.19 -6.27 -3.33
N SER A 179 -0.73 -6.02 -2.10
CA SER A 179 0.31 -6.86 -1.49
C SER A 179 -0.29 -8.22 -1.18
N GLY A 180 -0.25 -9.14 -2.14
CA GLY A 180 -0.63 -10.52 -1.87
C GLY A 180 0.41 -11.12 -0.96
N GLY A 181 -0.02 -11.59 0.21
CA GLY A 181 0.86 -12.33 1.07
C GLY A 181 0.52 -12.37 2.53
N GLY A 182 -0.46 -13.19 2.86
CA GLY A 182 -0.79 -13.52 4.25
C GLY A 182 -2.06 -12.86 4.77
N THR A 183 -2.84 -12.23 3.89
CA THR A 183 -4.21 -11.80 4.21
C THR A 183 -4.99 -12.96 4.83
N GLY A 184 -4.95 -14.15 4.24
CA GLY A 184 -5.59 -15.32 4.82
C GLY A 184 -4.95 -15.91 6.07
N ARG A 185 -3.80 -15.41 6.59
CA ARG A 185 -3.20 -15.81 7.90
C ARG A 185 -3.44 -14.79 9.00
N THR A 186 -3.75 -13.56 8.61
CA THR A 186 -4.02 -12.45 9.52
C THR A 186 -5.52 -12.27 9.72
N LEU A 187 -6.36 -12.79 8.82
CA LEU A 187 -7.82 -12.79 8.96
C LEU A 187 -8.27 -13.15 10.39
N HIS A 188 -9.31 -12.47 10.86
CA HIS A 188 -9.97 -12.77 12.12
C HIS A 188 -10.22 -14.27 12.27
N PRO A 189 -10.07 -14.88 13.46
CA PRO A 189 -10.26 -16.32 13.67
C PRO A 189 -11.56 -16.87 13.07
N ASP A 190 -12.65 -16.11 13.12
CA ASP A 190 -13.94 -16.48 12.50
C ASP A 190 -13.85 -16.55 10.96
N ASN A 191 -13.04 -15.69 10.34
CA ASN A 191 -12.74 -15.73 8.91
C ASN A 191 -11.71 -16.81 8.58
N MET A 192 -10.79 -17.15 9.50
CA MET A 192 -9.82 -18.24 9.38
C MET A 192 -10.47 -19.62 9.43
N ALA A 193 -11.54 -19.76 10.23
CA ALA A 193 -12.32 -20.99 10.35
C ALA A 193 -12.94 -21.43 9.01
N ALA A 194 -13.05 -20.53 8.02
CA ALA A 194 -13.44 -20.85 6.65
C ALA A 194 -12.34 -21.59 5.84
N GLY A 195 -11.18 -21.85 6.43
CA GLY A 195 -10.12 -22.66 5.84
C GLY A 195 -9.48 -22.04 4.60
N PRO A 196 -8.94 -22.85 3.65
CA PRO A 196 -8.30 -22.38 2.42
C PRO A 196 -9.11 -21.37 1.59
N ALA A 197 -10.44 -21.36 1.70
CA ALA A 197 -11.31 -20.42 1.00
C ALA A 197 -11.07 -18.96 1.41
N SER A 198 -10.67 -18.71 2.66
CA SER A 198 -10.41 -17.37 3.19
C SER A 198 -9.16 -16.71 2.54
N TYR A 199 -8.16 -17.54 2.21
CA TYR A 199 -7.00 -17.13 1.42
C TYR A 199 -7.39 -16.76 -0.02
N GLY A 200 -8.25 -17.57 -0.65
CA GLY A 200 -8.76 -17.31 -1.99
C GLY A 200 -9.58 -16.02 -2.08
N MET A 201 -10.38 -15.70 -1.05
CA MET A 201 -11.21 -14.50 -1.04
C MET A 201 -10.37 -13.21 -1.09
N THR A 202 -9.29 -13.15 -0.33
CA THR A 202 -8.43 -11.96 -0.31
C THR A 202 -7.61 -11.81 -1.60
N ASP A 203 -7.13 -12.91 -2.18
CA ASP A 203 -6.54 -12.91 -3.53
C ASP A 203 -7.56 -12.41 -4.57
N THR A 204 -8.79 -12.90 -4.52
CA THR A 204 -9.89 -12.51 -5.42
C THR A 204 -10.22 -11.03 -5.29
N MET A 205 -10.36 -10.53 -4.06
CA MET A 205 -10.63 -9.11 -3.79
C MET A 205 -9.49 -8.22 -4.30
N GLY A 206 -8.23 -8.63 -4.14
CA GLY A 206 -7.08 -7.93 -4.70
C GLY A 206 -7.18 -7.76 -6.23
N ARG A 207 -7.58 -8.81 -6.96
CA ARG A 207 -7.73 -8.77 -8.42
C ARG A 207 -8.83 -7.85 -8.92
N MET A 208 -9.81 -7.51 -8.08
CA MET A 208 -10.90 -6.62 -8.49
C MET A 208 -10.49 -5.16 -8.64
N HIS A 209 -9.39 -4.74 -8.01
CA HIS A 209 -8.98 -3.32 -8.01
C HIS A 209 -7.52 -3.07 -8.35
N SER A 210 -6.63 -4.04 -8.12
CA SER A 210 -5.20 -3.82 -8.27
C SER A 210 -4.74 -3.82 -9.72
N ASP A 211 -3.87 -2.86 -10.05
CA ASP A 211 -3.11 -2.81 -11.31
C ASP A 211 -1.87 -3.71 -11.23
N ALA A 212 -1.38 -3.96 -10.01
CA ALA A 212 -0.35 -4.96 -9.72
C ALA A 212 -0.74 -5.75 -8.48
N GLN A 213 -0.78 -7.07 -8.62
CA GLN A 213 -0.95 -7.97 -7.49
C GLN A 213 0.35 -8.72 -7.25
N PHE A 214 1.04 -8.35 -6.17
CA PHE A 214 2.21 -9.10 -5.75
C PHE A 214 1.75 -10.43 -5.14
N ALA A 215 2.50 -11.51 -5.36
CA ALA A 215 2.08 -12.84 -4.92
C ALA A 215 2.76 -13.22 -3.60
N GLY A 216 2.00 -13.75 -2.63
CA GLY A 216 2.57 -14.45 -1.48
C GLY A 216 3.32 -13.64 -0.41
N SER A 217 3.22 -14.12 0.84
CA SER A 217 3.90 -13.51 1.98
C SER A 217 5.35 -13.94 1.97
N SER A 218 6.27 -13.07 2.37
CA SER A 218 7.67 -13.42 2.66
C SER A 218 7.83 -14.57 3.69
N SER A 219 6.75 -14.96 4.35
CA SER A 219 6.69 -15.97 5.41
C SER A 219 6.15 -17.34 4.99
N VAL A 220 6.04 -17.65 3.69
CA VAL A 220 5.87 -19.05 3.23
C VAL A 220 7.04 -19.40 2.33
N PRO A 221 7.93 -20.33 2.72
CA PRO A 221 9.05 -20.79 1.89
C PRO A 221 8.61 -21.25 0.49
N ALA A 222 7.47 -21.94 0.39
CA ALA A 222 6.86 -22.31 -0.88
C ALA A 222 6.41 -21.11 -1.72
N HIS A 223 6.00 -19.98 -1.13
CA HIS A 223 5.73 -18.76 -1.92
C HIS A 223 7.02 -18.16 -2.47
N VAL A 224 8.13 -18.17 -1.72
CA VAL A 224 9.41 -17.65 -2.22
C VAL A 224 9.95 -18.52 -3.36
N GLU A 225 9.80 -19.84 -3.29
CA GLU A 225 10.08 -20.75 -4.42
C GLU A 225 9.07 -20.60 -5.58
N MET A 226 7.76 -20.50 -5.31
CA MET A 226 6.71 -20.31 -6.33
C MET A 226 6.75 -18.94 -7.01
N MET A 227 7.36 -17.94 -6.37
CA MET A 227 7.61 -16.63 -6.97
C MET A 227 8.73 -16.70 -7.99
N GLY A 228 9.65 -17.67 -7.87
CA GLY A 228 10.78 -17.86 -8.78
C GLY A 228 11.76 -16.68 -8.88
N LEU A 229 11.51 -15.60 -8.12
CA LEU A 229 12.11 -14.29 -8.33
C LEU A 229 13.10 -13.98 -7.21
N ILE A 230 14.39 -14.20 -7.48
CA ILE A 230 15.56 -13.73 -6.69
C ILE A 230 15.54 -14.15 -5.19
N GLY A 231 14.59 -14.97 -4.74
CA GLY A 231 14.46 -15.42 -3.35
C GLY A 231 13.99 -14.34 -2.37
N MET A 232 13.46 -13.21 -2.85
CA MET A 232 13.02 -12.08 -2.03
C MET A 232 11.48 -12.02 -1.92
N GLY A 233 10.98 -11.70 -0.72
CA GLY A 233 9.55 -11.43 -0.53
C GLY A 233 9.12 -10.05 -1.05
N ASN A 234 7.79 -9.83 -1.18
CA ASN A 234 7.22 -8.62 -1.80
C ASN A 234 7.67 -7.30 -1.17
N ASN A 235 7.57 -7.14 0.16
CA ASN A 235 7.95 -5.88 0.80
C ASN A 235 9.44 -5.53 0.57
N PRO A 236 10.40 -6.46 0.77
CA PRO A 236 11.79 -6.26 0.36
C PRO A 236 11.96 -5.96 -1.14
N MET A 237 11.20 -6.62 -2.02
CA MET A 237 11.26 -6.39 -3.47
C MET A 237 10.81 -4.98 -3.87
N VAL A 238 9.75 -4.45 -3.25
CA VAL A 238 9.33 -3.05 -3.45
C VAL A 238 10.45 -2.10 -3.03
N GLY A 239 11.04 -2.32 -1.85
CA GLY A 239 12.17 -1.54 -1.37
C GLY A 239 13.39 -1.57 -2.29
N ALA A 240 13.78 -2.77 -2.74
CA ALA A 240 14.91 -2.97 -3.63
C ALA A 240 14.65 -2.33 -5.01
N SER A 241 13.47 -2.53 -5.58
CA SER A 241 13.11 -1.98 -6.90
C SER A 241 13.14 -0.45 -6.89
N VAL A 242 12.56 0.18 -5.86
CA VAL A 242 12.61 1.64 -5.70
C VAL A 242 14.05 2.12 -5.48
N THR A 243 14.82 1.42 -4.66
CA THR A 243 16.22 1.80 -4.38
C THR A 243 17.09 1.74 -5.64
N VAL A 244 16.95 0.67 -6.44
CA VAL A 244 17.66 0.54 -7.72
C VAL A 244 17.22 1.62 -8.70
N ALA A 245 15.91 1.87 -8.81
CA ALA A 245 15.39 2.89 -9.71
C ALA A 245 15.89 4.31 -9.32
N VAL A 246 15.93 4.63 -8.02
CA VAL A 246 16.53 5.87 -7.49
C VAL A 246 18.01 5.97 -7.85
N ALA A 247 18.79 4.90 -7.62
CA ALA A 247 20.22 4.90 -7.90
C ALA A 247 20.53 5.11 -9.39
N VAL A 248 19.72 4.50 -10.27
CA VAL A 248 19.82 4.71 -11.73
C VAL A 248 19.49 6.16 -12.09
N GLU A 249 18.39 6.70 -11.56
CA GLU A 249 17.99 8.10 -11.80
C GLU A 249 19.07 9.09 -11.33
N GLU A 250 19.66 8.87 -10.15
CA GLU A 250 20.75 9.70 -9.63
C GLU A 250 22.03 9.59 -10.47
N ALA A 251 22.36 8.41 -10.98
CA ALA A 251 23.53 8.21 -11.84
C ALA A 251 23.38 8.82 -13.24
N MET A 252 22.14 9.13 -13.66
CA MET A 252 21.83 9.74 -14.96
C MET A 252 21.65 11.26 -14.91
N LYS A 253 21.79 11.88 -13.72
CA LYS A 253 21.77 13.35 -13.52
C LYS A 253 23.14 13.97 -13.72
#